data_AF-A0A662J5V2-F1
#
_entry.id   AF-A0A662J5V2-F1
#
_cell.length_a   1.000
_cell.length_b   1.000
_cell.length_c   1.000
_cell.angle_alpha   90.00
_cell.angle_beta   90.00
_cell.angle_gamma   90.00
#
_symmetry.space_group_name_H-M   'P 1'
#
loop_
_entity.id
_entity.type
_entity.pdbx_description
1 polymer ?
#
loop_
_entity_poly.entity_id
_entity_poly.type
_entity_poly.pdbx_seq_one_letter_code
_entity_poly.pdbx_strand_id
1 'polypeptide(L)'
;MSFPSEVIELIRKYAYINAYEHNGRAAAGPVLGKVLAERQDLRPRAKELAKLVASMVEEVNRKSFEEIKREVEEKYLEALAKRVEVEEKRLPPLPNVDMYKLVVTRFAPNPDAPLHLGSLRPLILSYEYAKMY
;
A
#
# COMPACT_ATOMS: atom_id res chain seq x y z
N MET A 1 -23.10 21.66 -11.94
CA MET A 1 -23.18 21.05 -10.59
C MET A 1 -21.77 20.85 -10.08
N SER A 2 -21.36 21.61 -9.07
CA SER A 2 -19.99 21.57 -8.55
C SER A 2 -19.87 20.51 -7.46
N PHE A 3 -18.75 19.77 -7.45
CA PHE A 3 -18.37 19.04 -6.25
C PHE A 3 -17.91 20.03 -5.16
N PRO A 4 -18.03 19.69 -3.86
CA PRO A 4 -17.48 20.51 -2.78
C PRO A 4 -15.97 20.74 -2.95
N SER A 5 -15.45 21.87 -2.45
CA SER A 5 -14.02 22.21 -2.55
C SER A 5 -13.11 21.11 -2.00
N GLU A 6 -13.54 20.49 -0.89
CA GLU A 6 -12.84 19.35 -0.25
C GLU A 6 -12.60 18.18 -1.21
N VAL A 7 -13.57 17.87 -2.07
CA VAL A 7 -13.48 16.77 -3.04
C VAL A 7 -12.51 17.13 -4.16
N ILE A 8 -12.49 18.40 -4.58
CA ILE A 8 -11.56 18.89 -5.61
C ILE A 8 -10.13 18.84 -5.09
N GLU A 9 -9.90 19.28 -3.85
CA GLU A 9 -8.60 19.19 -3.19
C GLU A 9 -8.15 17.74 -3.02
N LEU A 10 -9.07 16.84 -2.68
CA LEU A 10 -8.77 15.42 -2.55
C LEU A 10 -8.34 14.79 -3.89
N ILE A 11 -9.05 15.09 -4.98
CA ILE A 11 -8.68 14.64 -6.33
C ILE A 11 -7.30 15.19 -6.70
N ARG A 12 -7.06 16.49 -6.44
CA ARG A 12 -5.80 17.16 -6.73
C ARG A 12 -4.65 16.52 -5.97
N LYS A 13 -4.80 16.30 -4.66
CA LYS A 13 -3.83 15.59 -3.81
C LYS A 13 -3.44 14.24 -4.41
N TYR A 14 -4.43 13.41 -4.75
CA TYR A 14 -4.16 12.10 -5.31
C TYR A 14 -3.57 12.14 -6.73
N ALA A 15 -3.94 13.12 -7.54
CA ALA A 15 -3.34 13.33 -8.86
C ALA A 15 -1.85 13.68 -8.76
N TYR A 16 -1.47 14.61 -7.87
CA TYR A 16 -0.07 14.98 -7.66
C TYR A 16 0.77 13.83 -7.08
N ILE A 17 0.26 13.12 -6.07
CA ILE A 17 0.94 11.94 -5.50
C ILE A 17 1.14 10.88 -6.58
N ASN A 18 0.10 10.58 -7.36
CA ASN A 18 0.20 9.56 -8.41
C ASN A 18 1.18 9.99 -9.51
N ALA A 19 1.17 11.26 -9.93
CA ALA A 19 2.14 11.77 -10.89
C ALA A 19 3.58 11.67 -10.36
N TYR A 20 3.82 12.02 -9.10
CA TYR A 20 5.12 11.92 -8.47
C TYR A 20 5.63 10.46 -8.40
N GLU A 21 4.78 9.51 -8.02
CA GLU A 21 5.11 8.08 -7.98
C GLU A 21 5.40 7.47 -9.36
N HIS A 22 4.90 8.09 -10.44
CA HIS A 22 5.03 7.61 -11.81
C HIS A 22 5.79 8.59 -12.72
N ASN A 23 6.86 9.20 -12.22
CA ASN A 23 7.80 10.02 -12.99
C ASN A 23 7.12 11.17 -13.78
N GLY A 24 6.16 11.85 -13.16
CA GLY A 24 5.46 13.01 -13.72
C GLY A 24 4.19 12.70 -14.51
N ARG A 25 3.72 11.44 -14.50
CA ARG A 25 2.49 11.04 -15.22
C ARG A 25 1.46 10.42 -14.28
N ALA A 26 0.38 11.16 -13.99
CA ALA A 26 -0.79 10.64 -13.31
C ALA A 26 -1.72 9.89 -14.27
N ALA A 27 -2.43 8.89 -13.74
CA ALA A 27 -3.47 8.15 -14.44
C ALA A 27 -4.83 8.30 -13.73
N ALA A 28 -5.88 8.57 -14.51
CA ALA A 28 -7.22 8.83 -13.97
C ALA A 28 -7.84 7.65 -13.21
N GLY A 29 -7.59 6.41 -13.65
CA GLY A 29 -8.09 5.20 -13.00
C GLY A 29 -7.61 5.04 -11.55
N PRO A 30 -6.28 5.01 -11.32
CA PRO A 30 -5.72 4.95 -9.96
C PRO A 30 -6.17 6.10 -9.05
N VAL A 31 -6.23 7.33 -9.57
CA VAL A 31 -6.67 8.51 -8.81
C VAL A 31 -8.14 8.37 -8.41
N LEU A 32 -9.02 8.00 -9.34
CA LEU A 32 -10.44 7.76 -9.07
C LEU A 32 -10.64 6.66 -8.01
N GLY A 33 -9.88 5.57 -8.12
CA GLY A 33 -9.93 4.47 -7.16
C GLY A 33 -9.56 4.92 -5.73
N LYS A 34 -8.51 5.73 -5.58
CA LYS A 34 -8.10 6.29 -4.28
C LYS A 34 -9.14 7.23 -3.69
N VAL A 35 -9.70 8.13 -4.50
CA VAL A 35 -10.76 9.05 -4.06
C VAL A 35 -12.01 8.30 -3.59
N LEU A 36 -12.44 7.28 -4.33
CA LEU A 36 -13.62 6.46 -3.95
C LEU A 36 -13.38 5.54 -2.75
N ALA A 37 -12.13 5.17 -2.46
CA ALA A 37 -11.77 4.41 -1.28
C ALA A 37 -11.88 5.27 -0.02
N GLU A 38 -11.44 6.53 -0.07
CA GLU A 38 -11.51 7.47 1.04
C GLU A 38 -12.91 8.09 1.21
N ARG A 39 -13.62 8.37 0.10
CA ARG A 39 -14.96 8.96 0.07
C ARG A 39 -15.95 8.03 -0.62
N GLN A 40 -16.41 7.02 0.12
CA GLN A 40 -17.38 6.04 -0.38
C GLN A 40 -18.74 6.64 -0.71
N ASP A 41 -19.09 7.78 -0.11
CA ASP A 41 -20.29 8.58 -0.37
C ASP A 41 -20.37 9.10 -1.81
N LEU A 42 -19.24 9.19 -2.52
CA LEU A 42 -19.19 9.67 -3.90
C LEU A 42 -19.49 8.59 -4.95
N ARG A 43 -19.61 7.31 -4.54
CA ARG A 43 -19.90 6.18 -5.46
C ARG A 43 -21.15 6.38 -6.34
N PRO A 44 -22.28 6.91 -5.84
CA PRO A 44 -23.45 7.16 -6.68
C PRO A 44 -23.19 8.13 -7.83
N ARG A 45 -22.20 9.03 -7.67
CA ARG A 45 -21.80 10.05 -8.65
C ARG A 45 -20.49 9.72 -9.36
N ALA A 46 -20.07 8.45 -9.35
CA ALA A 46 -18.78 8.02 -9.89
C ALA A 46 -18.55 8.43 -11.36
N LYS A 47 -19.59 8.43 -12.19
CA LYS A 47 -19.49 8.86 -13.60
C LYS A 47 -19.14 10.34 -13.75
N GLU A 48 -19.72 11.20 -12.91
CA GLU A 48 -19.43 12.63 -12.89
C GLU A 48 -18.03 12.89 -12.31
N LEU A 49 -17.71 12.18 -11.23
CA LEU A 49 -16.40 12.24 -10.58
C LEU A 49 -15.29 11.83 -11.54
N ALA A 50 -15.49 10.78 -12.33
CA ALA A 50 -14.52 10.32 -13.32
C ALA A 50 -14.17 11.40 -14.37
N LYS A 51 -15.15 12.21 -14.79
CA LYS A 51 -14.91 13.33 -15.72
C LYS A 51 -14.05 14.42 -15.07
N LEU A 52 -14.33 14.76 -13.82
CA LEU A 52 -13.56 15.74 -13.06
C LEU A 52 -12.14 15.25 -12.75
N VAL A 53 -11.99 13.96 -12.42
CA VAL A 53 -10.69 13.34 -12.21
C VAL A 53 -9.88 13.37 -13.50
N ALA A 54 -10.48 13.05 -14.65
CA ALA A 54 -9.80 13.09 -15.93
C ALA A 54 -9.27 14.50 -16.25
N SER A 55 -10.08 15.55 -16.07
CA SER A 55 -9.65 16.93 -16.31
C SER A 55 -8.51 17.35 -15.37
N MET A 56 -8.60 17.02 -14.08
CA MET A 56 -7.56 17.35 -13.11
C MET A 56 -6.25 16.60 -13.39
N VAL A 57 -6.33 15.34 -13.81
CA VAL A 57 -5.15 14.55 -14.20
C VAL A 57 -4.49 15.12 -15.45
N GLU A 58 -5.27 15.57 -16.42
CA GLU A 58 -4.71 16.27 -17.59
C GLU A 58 -4.01 17.58 -17.20
N GLU A 59 -4.58 18.36 -16.29
CA GLU A 59 -3.94 19.58 -15.77
C GLU A 59 -2.60 19.28 -15.09
N VAL A 60 -2.55 18.26 -14.23
CA VAL A 60 -1.31 17.85 -13.55
C VAL A 60 -0.28 17.34 -14.56
N ASN A 61 -0.71 16.56 -15.56
CA ASN A 61 0.18 15.99 -16.58
C ASN A 61 0.77 17.02 -17.57
N ARG A 62 0.30 18.27 -17.55
CA ARG A 62 0.88 19.38 -18.32
C ARG A 62 2.07 20.05 -17.61
N LYS A 63 2.24 19.80 -16.31
CA LYS A 63 3.35 20.34 -15.52
C LYS A 63 4.63 19.53 -15.71
N SER A 64 5.78 20.15 -15.47
CA SER A 64 7.05 19.43 -15.43
C SER A 64 7.15 18.55 -14.19
N PHE A 65 8.03 17.55 -14.22
CA PHE A 65 8.26 16.70 -13.07
C PHE A 65 8.81 17.49 -11.86
N GLU A 66 9.64 18.50 -12.11
CA GLU A 66 10.17 19.38 -11.07
C GLU A 66 9.08 20.21 -10.39
N GLU A 67 8.11 20.73 -11.15
CA GLU A 67 6.95 21.43 -10.59
C GLU A 67 6.10 20.49 -9.73
N ILE A 68 5.84 19.28 -10.24
CA ILE A 68 5.07 18.25 -9.52
C ILE A 68 5.78 17.88 -8.21
N LYS A 69 7.09 17.68 -8.27
CA LYS A 69 7.92 17.35 -7.11
C LYS A 69 7.85 18.45 -6.05
N ARG A 70 8.02 19.72 -6.42
CA ARG A 70 7.93 20.86 -5.49
C ARG A 70 6.56 20.92 -4.81
N GLU A 71 5.48 20.80 -5.58
CA GLU A 71 4.12 20.84 -5.04
C GLU A 71 3.87 19.69 -4.04
N VAL A 72 4.40 18.51 -4.33
CA VAL A 72 4.28 17.33 -3.45
C VAL A 72 5.09 17.49 -2.18
N GLU A 73 6.32 17.98 -2.27
CA GLU A 73 7.18 18.24 -1.11
C GLU A 73 6.61 19.35 -0.21
N GLU A 74 5.99 20.39 -0.77
CA GLU A 74 5.41 21.49 0.00
C GLU A 74 4.07 21.13 0.66
N LYS A 75 3.20 20.37 -0.01
CA LYS A 75 1.79 20.21 0.42
C LYS A 75 1.39 18.79 0.80
N TYR A 76 2.12 17.77 0.32
CA TYR A 76 1.68 16.37 0.41
C TYR A 76 2.72 15.43 1.03
N LEU A 77 3.82 15.96 1.57
CA LEU A 77 4.90 15.18 2.18
C LEU A 77 4.42 14.23 3.28
N GLU A 78 3.51 14.71 4.14
CA GLU A 78 2.90 13.89 5.21
C GLU A 78 2.10 12.69 4.67
N ALA A 79 1.47 12.85 3.50
CA ALA A 79 0.68 11.78 2.89
C ALA A 79 1.57 10.68 2.29
N LEU A 80 2.79 11.02 1.87
CA LEU A 80 3.81 10.04 1.46
C LEU A 80 4.39 9.30 2.66
N ALA A 81 4.69 10.02 3.75
CA ALA A 81 5.24 9.42 4.97
C ALA A 81 4.30 8.37 5.58
N LYS A 82 2.99 8.63 5.59
CA LYS A 82 1.97 7.66 6.08
C LYS A 82 1.92 6.34 5.31
N ARG A 83 2.46 6.25 4.08
CA ARG A 83 2.52 4.98 3.32
C ARG A 83 3.70 4.10 3.69
N VAL A 84 4.73 4.63 4.37
CA VAL A 84 5.97 3.89 4.69
C VAL A 84 5.86 3.10 6.00
N GLU A 85 4.70 3.06 6.64
CA GLU A 85 4.37 1.96 7.56
C GLU A 85 4.19 0.67 6.76
N VAL A 86 5.31 0.14 6.27
CA VAL A 86 5.43 -1.26 5.90
C VAL A 86 5.23 -2.00 7.21
N GLU A 87 4.03 -2.51 7.45
CA GLU A 87 3.84 -3.54 8.47
C GLU A 87 4.88 -4.62 8.16
N GLU A 88 5.91 -4.73 9.00
CA GLU A 88 6.86 -5.81 8.87
C GLU A 88 6.06 -7.11 8.99
N LYS A 89 6.00 -7.85 7.89
CA LYS A 89 5.36 -9.17 7.87
C LYS A 89 6.19 -10.13 8.72
N ARG A 90 5.95 -10.11 10.02
CA ARG A 90 6.57 -11.00 11.00
C ARG A 90 5.73 -12.27 11.12
N LEU A 91 6.37 -13.36 11.55
CA LEU A 91 5.63 -14.57 11.91
C LEU A 91 4.74 -14.27 13.13
N PRO A 92 3.49 -14.77 13.15
CA PRO A 92 2.62 -14.60 14.31
C PRO A 92 3.22 -15.34 15.51
N PRO A 93 2.99 -14.88 16.75
CA PRO A 93 3.50 -15.58 17.91
C PRO A 93 2.86 -16.97 18.07
N LEU A 94 3.58 -17.91 18.68
CA LEU A 94 3.03 -19.24 18.98
C LEU A 94 1.99 -19.13 20.10
N PRO A 95 0.85 -19.86 20.01
CA PRO A 95 -0.17 -19.81 21.05
C PRO A 95 0.36 -20.39 22.37
N ASN A 96 -0.02 -19.75 23.48
CA ASN A 96 0.29 -20.18 24.84
C ASN A 96 1.79 -20.32 25.17
N VAL A 97 2.67 -19.61 24.45
CA VAL A 97 4.13 -19.71 24.67
C VAL A 97 4.54 -19.40 26.11
N ASP A 98 3.85 -18.46 26.77
CA ASP A 98 4.11 -18.07 28.15
C ASP A 98 3.88 -19.20 29.18
N MET A 99 3.16 -20.26 28.81
CA MET A 99 2.98 -21.44 29.68
C MET A 99 4.22 -22.33 29.74
N TYR A 100 5.20 -22.13 28.85
CA TYR A 100 6.37 -22.98 28.70
C TYR A 100 7.65 -22.20 28.96
N LYS A 101 8.58 -22.77 29.73
CA LYS A 101 9.89 -22.17 30.00
C LYS A 101 10.87 -22.25 28.82
N LEU A 102 10.63 -23.18 27.91
CA LEU A 102 11.47 -23.45 26.74
C LEU A 102 10.58 -23.97 25.62
N VAL A 103 10.73 -23.40 24.43
CA VAL A 103 10.11 -23.88 23.20
C VAL A 103 11.19 -24.55 22.37
N VAL A 104 10.95 -25.78 21.94
CA VAL A 104 11.83 -26.47 20.99
C VAL A 104 11.01 -26.79 19.74
N THR A 105 11.44 -26.25 18.62
CA THR A 105 10.82 -26.56 17.32
C THR A 105 11.55 -27.74 16.68
N ARG A 106 10.82 -28.53 15.90
CA ARG A 106 11.42 -29.55 15.03
C ARG A 106 10.69 -29.58 13.71
N PHE A 107 11.43 -29.89 12.66
CA PHE A 107 10.85 -30.28 11.40
C PHE A 107 10.03 -31.56 11.59
N ALA A 108 8.78 -31.59 11.09
CA ALA A 108 7.94 -32.77 11.20
C ALA A 108 8.54 -33.92 10.38
N PRO A 109 8.60 -35.15 10.93
CA PRO A 109 9.09 -36.29 10.18
C PRO A 109 8.15 -36.53 8.99
N ASN A 110 8.67 -36.46 7.77
CA ASN A 110 7.93 -36.74 6.54
C ASN A 110 8.27 -38.16 6.06
N PRO A 111 7.28 -39.02 5.73
CA PRO A 111 7.54 -40.34 5.14
C PRO A 111 8.27 -40.30 3.78
N ASP A 112 8.24 -39.16 3.09
CA ASP A 112 8.80 -39.02 1.74
C ASP A 112 10.29 -38.60 1.75
N ALA A 113 11.17 -39.58 1.47
CA ALA A 113 12.54 -39.42 0.96
C ALA A 113 13.53 -38.50 1.75
N PRO A 114 14.82 -38.46 1.39
CA PRO A 114 15.79 -37.52 1.98
C PRO A 114 15.40 -36.04 1.75
N LEU A 115 15.90 -35.14 2.62
CA LEU A 115 15.67 -33.70 2.50
C LEU A 115 16.08 -33.17 1.11
N HIS A 116 15.21 -32.35 0.52
CA HIS A 116 15.45 -31.70 -0.77
C HIS A 116 14.95 -30.25 -0.73
N LEU A 117 15.16 -29.48 -1.80
CA LEU A 117 14.80 -28.06 -1.85
C LEU A 117 13.30 -27.79 -1.59
N GLY A 118 12.43 -28.74 -1.90
CA GLY A 118 10.99 -28.64 -1.59
C GLY A 118 10.68 -28.68 -0.10
N SER A 119 11.57 -29.26 0.72
CA SER A 119 11.45 -29.31 2.17
C SER A 119 11.81 -27.97 2.85
N LEU A 120 12.40 -27.01 2.13
CA LEU A 120 12.92 -25.76 2.70
C LEU A 120 11.83 -24.91 3.35
N ARG A 121 10.63 -24.83 2.77
CA ARG A 121 9.56 -23.97 3.31
C ARG A 121 9.18 -24.35 4.76
N PRO A 122 8.83 -25.62 5.08
CA PRO A 122 8.56 -26.01 6.46
C PRO A 122 9.80 -25.97 7.38
N LEU A 123 11.00 -26.15 6.81
CA LEU A 123 12.26 -26.10 7.57
C LEU A 123 12.60 -24.68 8.02
N ILE A 124 12.48 -23.70 7.13
CA ILE A 124 12.69 -22.28 7.44
C ILE A 124 11.69 -21.81 8.50
N LEU A 125 10.42 -22.23 8.43
CA LEU A 125 9.44 -21.88 9.47
C LEU A 125 9.85 -22.40 10.85
N SER A 126 10.33 -23.65 10.93
CA SER A 126 10.81 -24.23 12.19
C SER A 126 12.02 -23.45 12.74
N TYR A 127 12.95 -23.09 11.85
CA TYR A 127 14.15 -22.32 12.18
C TYR A 127 13.83 -20.90 12.65
N GLU A 128 12.94 -20.18 11.98
CA GLU A 128 12.56 -18.82 12.38
C GLU A 128 11.81 -18.82 13.73
N TYR A 129 10.94 -19.80 13.99
CA TYR A 129 10.33 -19.93 15.32
C TYR A 129 11.33 -20.30 16.43
N ALA A 130 12.38 -21.09 16.12
CA ALA A 130 13.45 -21.39 17.08
C ALA A 130 14.37 -20.17 17.36
N LYS A 131 14.35 -19.15 16.51
CA LYS A 131 15.02 -17.88 16.79
C LYS A 131 14.16 -16.96 17.64
N MET A 132 12.85 -17.00 17.44
CA MET A 132 11.90 -16.18 18.17
C MET A 132 11.74 -16.61 19.64
N TYR A 133 11.92 -17.91 19.94
CA TYR A 133 11.70 -18.54 21.24
C TYR A 133 12.81 -19.52 21.58
#